data_AF-A0A196SA37-F1
#
_entry.id   AF-A0A196SA37-F1
#
_cell.length_a   1.000
_cell.length_b   1.000
_cell.length_c   1.000
_cell.angle_alpha   90.00
_cell.angle_beta   90.00
_cell.angle_gamma   90.00
#
_symmetry.space_group_name_H-M   'P 1'
#
loop_
_entity.id
_entity.type
_entity.pdbx_description
1 polymer ?
#
loop_
_entity_poly.entity_id
_entity_poly.type
_entity_poly.pdbx_seq_one_letter_code
_entity_poly.pdbx_strand_id
1 'polypeptide(L)'
;MSRLQQGLSVRVADGEKDAVALRMQKTGVRLCLSETVIATGISYYYKFKEFGPVSSFSPLECATACLFLATKVCDETRKIRDILNCWKEADGASFDKEYYKLKERIVECEQVILRTFVFEVGTLHPFASFLNYCKSLGVRTETVQVGWSIIVDSYVFGVRKNYSVVSVAIAALYLAIRMVNDPSPVPEAWWTHLDDDTDELVACCHALLSMYD
;
A
#
# COMPACT_ATOMS: atom_id res chain seq x y z
N MET A 1 -2.64 16.15 -27.27
CA MET A 1 -3.33 14.84 -27.13
C MET A 1 -2.40 13.67 -26.77
N SER A 2 -1.07 13.82 -26.63
CA SER A 2 -0.17 12.65 -26.43
C SER A 2 0.25 12.33 -24.98
N ARG A 3 0.08 13.21 -23.99
CA ARG A 3 0.46 12.92 -22.59
C ARG A 3 -0.66 12.32 -21.74
N LEU A 4 -1.91 12.70 -22.01
CA LEU A 4 -3.08 12.17 -21.28
C LEU A 4 -3.44 10.74 -21.72
N GLN A 5 -3.19 10.37 -22.98
CA GLN A 5 -3.40 9.00 -23.46
C GLN A 5 -2.31 8.03 -22.97
N GLN A 6 -1.07 8.50 -22.77
CA GLN A 6 -0.04 7.71 -22.07
C GLN A 6 -0.39 7.52 -20.59
N GLY A 7 -1.01 8.51 -19.93
CA GLY A 7 -1.52 8.35 -18.57
C GLY A 7 -2.64 7.32 -18.45
N LEU A 8 -3.50 7.18 -19.48
CA LEU A 8 -4.57 6.18 -19.51
C LEU A 8 -4.09 4.77 -19.89
N SER A 9 -3.08 4.61 -20.76
CA SER A 9 -2.59 3.27 -21.12
C SER A 9 -1.76 2.60 -20.02
N VAL A 10 -1.34 3.37 -19.01
CA VAL A 10 -0.61 2.88 -17.81
C VAL A 10 -1.58 2.44 -16.70
N ARG A 11 -2.89 2.70 -16.84
CA ARG A 11 -3.90 2.29 -15.84
C ARG A 11 -4.22 0.79 -15.83
N VAL A 12 -3.87 0.08 -16.89
CA VAL A 12 -4.26 -1.34 -17.12
C VAL A 12 -3.05 -2.27 -17.21
N ALA A 13 -1.83 -1.75 -17.13
CA ALA A 13 -0.64 -2.58 -17.01
C ALA A 13 -0.27 -2.76 -15.54
N ASP A 14 0.19 -3.96 -15.20
CA ASP A 14 0.81 -4.34 -13.93
C ASP A 14 -0.15 -4.85 -12.85
N GLY A 15 -0.88 -5.93 -13.17
CA GLY A 15 -1.23 -6.94 -12.16
C GLY A 15 -0.02 -7.77 -11.69
N GLU A 16 1.20 -7.36 -12.03
CA GLU A 16 2.43 -8.01 -11.60
C GLU A 16 2.87 -7.46 -10.25
N LYS A 17 3.17 -8.37 -9.30
CA LYS A 17 3.62 -8.01 -7.95
C LYS A 17 4.91 -7.18 -8.03
N ASP A 18 4.87 -5.93 -7.56
CA ASP A 18 6.09 -5.12 -7.47
C ASP A 18 6.99 -5.71 -6.38
N ALA A 19 8.12 -6.29 -6.80
CA ALA A 19 9.06 -6.96 -5.91
C ALA A 19 9.59 -6.03 -4.80
N VAL A 20 9.70 -4.73 -5.07
CA VAL A 20 10.16 -3.73 -4.09
C VAL A 20 9.05 -3.46 -3.07
N ALA A 21 7.80 -3.29 -3.51
CA ALA A 21 6.66 -3.09 -2.61
C ALA A 21 6.44 -4.31 -1.72
N LEU A 22 6.54 -5.53 -2.27
CA LEU A 22 6.48 -6.77 -1.49
C LEU A 22 7.59 -6.84 -0.43
N ARG A 23 8.79 -6.37 -0.78
CA ARG A 23 9.91 -6.32 0.15
C ARG A 23 9.70 -5.28 1.24
N MET A 24 9.16 -4.12 0.90
CA MET A 24 8.73 -3.10 1.88
C MET A 24 7.71 -3.66 2.87
N GLN A 25 6.70 -4.40 2.39
CA GLN A 25 5.71 -5.06 3.25
C GLN A 25 6.40 -6.02 4.24
N LYS A 26 7.25 -6.92 3.73
CA LYS A 26 7.99 -7.88 4.57
C LYS A 26 8.90 -7.18 5.58
N THR A 27 9.58 -6.11 5.19
CA THR A 27 10.43 -5.32 6.08
C THR A 27 9.61 -4.62 7.17
N GLY A 28 8.46 -4.05 6.82
CA GLY A 28 7.56 -3.40 7.77
C GLY A 28 7.02 -4.37 8.83
N VAL A 29 6.59 -5.57 8.40
CA VAL A 29 6.14 -6.64 9.30
C VAL A 29 7.25 -7.05 10.27
N ARG A 30 8.49 -7.20 9.80
CA ARG A 30 9.64 -7.53 10.67
C ARG A 30 9.99 -6.43 11.67
N LEU A 31 9.73 -5.17 11.32
CA LEU A 31 9.93 -4.02 12.20
C LEU A 31 8.78 -3.81 13.21
N CYS A 32 7.77 -4.69 13.19
CA CYS A 32 6.54 -4.59 13.97
C CYS A 32 5.87 -3.22 13.78
N LEU A 33 5.78 -2.75 12.53
CA LEU A 33 5.05 -1.53 12.17
C LEU A 33 3.58 -1.85 11.95
N SER A 34 2.69 -0.89 12.23
CA SER A 34 1.28 -1.02 11.85
C SER A 34 1.10 -1.05 10.33
N GLU A 35 0.07 -1.73 9.85
CA GLU A 35 -0.25 -1.78 8.41
C GLU A 35 -0.52 -0.40 7.81
N THR A 36 -0.94 0.56 8.64
CA THR A 36 -1.11 1.96 8.21
C THR A 36 0.25 2.58 7.84
N VAL A 37 1.28 2.37 8.65
CA VAL A 37 2.65 2.86 8.36
C VAL A 37 3.21 2.21 7.12
N ILE A 38 3.04 0.88 6.99
CA ILE A 38 3.56 0.13 5.85
C ILE A 38 2.86 0.57 4.56
N ALA A 39 1.54 0.66 4.56
CA ALA A 39 0.74 1.16 3.45
C ALA A 39 1.08 2.61 3.08
N THR A 40 1.35 3.47 4.07
CA THR A 40 1.85 4.84 3.85
C THR A 40 3.18 4.81 3.11
N GLY A 41 4.13 4.00 3.56
CA GLY A 41 5.44 3.85 2.94
C GLY A 41 5.35 3.35 1.49
N ILE A 42 4.53 2.32 1.23
CA ILE A 42 4.31 1.80 -0.13
C ILE A 42 3.62 2.85 -1.02
N SER A 43 2.66 3.61 -0.49
CA SER A 43 1.99 4.69 -1.21
C SER A 43 2.97 5.81 -1.60
N TYR A 44 3.89 6.18 -0.70
CA TYR A 44 4.97 7.11 -1.01
C TYR A 44 5.89 6.57 -2.08
N TYR A 45 6.25 5.28 -2.02
CA TYR A 45 7.10 4.68 -3.03
C TYR A 45 6.48 4.76 -4.43
N TYR A 46 5.20 4.42 -4.59
CA TYR A 46 4.53 4.57 -5.89
C TYR A 46 4.38 6.02 -6.34
N LYS A 47 4.01 6.94 -5.42
CA LYS A 47 3.93 8.38 -5.73
C LYS A 47 5.29 8.93 -6.17
N PHE A 48 6.37 8.52 -5.50
CA PHE A 48 7.73 8.89 -5.88
C PHE A 48 8.16 8.23 -7.18
N LYS A 49 7.72 7.00 -7.47
CA LYS A 49 7.97 6.31 -8.74
C LYS A 49 7.36 7.06 -9.93
N GLU A 50 6.19 7.67 -9.73
CA GLU A 50 5.46 8.41 -10.75
C GLU A 50 5.96 9.84 -10.96
N PHE A 51 6.24 10.56 -9.87
CA PHE A 51 6.53 12.01 -9.93
C PHE A 51 7.97 12.39 -9.57
N GLY A 52 8.75 11.46 -9.01
CA GLY A 52 10.09 11.71 -8.51
C GLY A 52 11.20 11.37 -9.51
N PRO A 53 12.43 11.87 -9.27
CA PRO A 53 13.62 11.51 -10.06
C PRO A 53 14.18 10.15 -9.64
N VAL A 54 13.42 9.07 -9.83
CA VAL A 54 13.76 7.71 -9.38
C VAL A 54 15.10 7.23 -9.94
N SER A 55 15.45 7.64 -11.17
CA SER A 55 16.73 7.28 -11.81
C SER A 55 17.96 7.76 -11.04
N SER A 56 17.81 8.72 -10.13
CA SER A 56 18.89 9.26 -9.31
C SER A 56 19.17 8.44 -8.04
N PHE A 57 18.33 7.46 -7.72
CA PHE A 57 18.38 6.68 -6.48
C PHE A 57 18.15 5.19 -6.76
N SER A 58 18.78 4.32 -5.96
CA SER A 58 18.51 2.88 -6.06
C SER A 58 17.13 2.54 -5.47
N PRO A 59 16.49 1.43 -5.89
CA PRO A 59 15.22 1.00 -5.30
C PRO A 59 15.28 0.82 -3.77
N LEU A 60 16.43 0.36 -3.25
CA LEU A 60 16.69 0.26 -1.81
C LEU A 60 16.66 1.64 -1.13
N GLU A 61 17.35 2.63 -1.71
CA GLU A 61 17.38 4.00 -1.17
C GLU A 61 15.97 4.59 -1.14
N CYS A 62 15.24 4.50 -2.26
CA CYS A 62 13.85 4.97 -2.38
C CYS A 62 12.93 4.29 -1.37
N ALA A 63 12.94 2.96 -1.33
CA ALA A 63 12.05 2.19 -0.46
C ALA A 63 12.35 2.45 1.03
N THR A 64 13.63 2.49 1.41
CA THR A 64 14.05 2.76 2.78
C THR A 64 13.71 4.19 3.20
N ALA A 65 13.91 5.17 2.33
CA ALA A 65 13.55 6.56 2.58
C ALA A 65 12.03 6.74 2.72
N CYS A 66 11.23 6.06 1.87
CA CYS A 66 9.77 6.08 1.97
C CYS A 66 9.27 5.46 3.29
N LEU A 67 9.80 4.29 3.68
CA LEU A 67 9.46 3.65 4.96
C LEU A 67 9.89 4.53 6.14
N PHE A 68 11.11 5.08 6.11
CA PHE A 68 11.63 5.95 7.15
C PHE A 68 10.76 7.20 7.33
N LEU A 69 10.38 7.85 6.23
CA LEU A 69 9.47 8.98 6.26
C LEU A 69 8.10 8.59 6.83
N ALA A 70 7.52 7.47 6.39
CA ALA A 70 6.23 6.98 6.90
C ALA A 70 6.25 6.73 8.41
N THR A 71 7.32 6.14 8.94
CA THR A 71 7.46 5.92 10.40
C THR A 71 7.45 7.22 11.20
N LYS A 72 7.96 8.32 10.62
CA LYS A 72 7.92 9.64 11.28
C LYS A 72 6.55 10.29 11.18
N VAL A 73 5.86 10.16 10.05
CA VAL A 73 4.53 10.75 9.84
C VAL A 73 3.47 10.07 10.70
N CYS A 74 3.61 8.76 10.93
CA CYS A 74 2.67 7.97 11.73
C CYS A 74 3.09 7.82 13.21
N ASP A 75 4.10 8.56 13.68
CA ASP A 75 4.61 8.51 15.06
C ASP A 75 5.16 7.12 15.53
N GLU A 76 5.47 6.22 14.60
CA GLU A 76 6.08 4.90 14.87
C GLU A 76 7.57 4.85 14.49
N THR A 77 8.33 5.87 14.90
CA THR A 77 9.70 6.10 14.43
C THR A 77 10.62 4.87 14.53
N ARG A 78 11.47 4.68 13.51
CA ARG A 78 12.52 3.63 13.46
C ARG A 78 13.84 4.22 13.00
N LYS A 79 14.96 3.63 13.43
CA LYS A 79 16.28 4.02 12.92
C LYS A 79 16.49 3.46 11.52
N ILE A 80 17.14 4.24 10.65
CA ILE A 80 17.51 3.78 9.29
C ILE A 80 18.29 2.46 9.34
N ARG A 81 19.15 2.27 10.34
CA ARG A 81 19.90 1.01 10.54
C ARG A 81 18.97 -0.19 10.72
N ASP A 82 17.92 -0.05 11.52
CA ASP A 82 16.99 -1.15 11.80
C ASP A 82 16.21 -1.50 10.53
N ILE A 83 15.77 -0.48 9.78
CA ILE A 83 15.09 -0.67 8.49
C ILE A 83 16.00 -1.39 7.49
N LEU A 84 17.27 -0.98 7.38
CA LEU A 84 18.25 -1.61 6.50
C LEU A 84 18.55 -3.04 6.91
N ASN A 85 18.67 -3.33 8.20
CA ASN A 85 18.88 -4.69 8.70
C ASN A 85 17.68 -5.59 8.35
N CYS A 86 16.44 -5.14 8.60
CA CYS A 86 15.24 -5.89 8.24
C CYS A 86 15.00 -6.00 6.72
N TRP A 87 15.52 -5.06 5.93
CA TRP A 87 15.56 -5.18 4.47
C TRP A 87 16.50 -6.29 4.03
N LYS A 88 17.67 -6.41 4.66
CA LYS A 88 18.77 -7.29 4.26
C LYS A 88 18.86 -8.63 4.95
N GLU A 89 18.19 -8.88 6.06
CA GLU A 89 18.07 -10.24 6.62
C GLU A 89 17.34 -11.20 5.66
N ALA A 90 16.74 -10.68 4.58
CA ALA A 90 16.33 -11.47 3.43
C ALA A 90 17.50 -11.96 2.51
N ASP A 91 18.67 -11.32 2.54
CA ASP A 91 19.82 -11.53 1.63
C ASP A 91 21.17 -11.85 2.34
N GLY A 92 21.27 -11.76 3.66
CA GLY A 92 22.45 -12.22 4.43
C GLY A 92 23.73 -11.36 4.38
N ALA A 93 23.67 -10.10 3.89
CA ALA A 93 24.85 -9.24 3.74
C ALA A 93 24.97 -8.13 4.81
N SER A 94 26.16 -7.92 5.40
CA SER A 94 26.44 -6.79 6.32
C SER A 94 26.64 -5.47 5.56
N PHE A 95 26.16 -4.36 6.13
CA PHE A 95 26.36 -2.99 5.62
C PHE A 95 27.52 -2.25 6.31
N ASP A 96 28.30 -2.88 7.18
CA ASP A 96 29.16 -2.14 8.12
C ASP A 96 30.20 -1.22 7.46
N LYS A 97 30.70 -1.56 6.26
CA LYS A 97 31.70 -0.75 5.56
C LYS A 97 31.13 0.46 4.81
N GLU A 98 29.86 0.41 4.38
CA GLU A 98 29.24 1.43 3.53
C GLU A 98 28.01 2.09 4.15
N TYR A 99 27.65 1.71 5.38
CA TYR A 99 26.46 2.18 6.08
C TYR A 99 26.36 3.71 6.11
N TYR A 100 27.45 4.41 6.40
CA TYR A 100 27.41 5.88 6.51
C TYR A 100 27.06 6.56 5.18
N LYS A 101 27.68 6.11 4.08
CA LYS A 101 27.37 6.63 2.73
C LYS A 101 25.92 6.32 2.34
N LEU A 102 25.47 5.08 2.57
CA LEU A 102 24.10 4.68 2.28
C LEU A 102 23.09 5.47 3.13
N LYS A 103 23.39 5.71 4.40
CA LYS A 103 22.55 6.52 5.29
C LYS A 103 22.43 7.95 4.77
N GLU A 104 23.53 8.58 4.38
CA GLU A 104 23.53 9.93 3.78
C GLU A 104 22.64 9.97 2.54
N ARG A 105 22.80 9.00 1.63
CA ARG A 105 21.98 8.85 0.42
C ARG A 105 20.49 8.67 0.72
N ILE A 106 20.13 7.90 1.75
CA ILE A 106 18.73 7.72 2.18
C ILE A 106 18.15 9.03 2.72
N VAL A 107 18.93 9.79 3.50
CA VAL A 107 18.50 11.09 4.02
C VAL A 107 18.34 12.11 2.89
N GLU A 108 19.24 12.11 1.90
CA GLU A 108 19.07 12.91 0.68
C GLU A 108 17.81 12.52 -0.08
N CYS A 109 17.58 11.22 -0.28
CA CYS A 109 16.40 10.69 -0.95
C CYS A 109 15.11 11.13 -0.24
N GLU A 110 15.07 11.04 1.09
CA GLU A 110 13.95 11.53 1.90
C GLU A 110 13.66 13.01 1.67
N GLN A 111 14.68 13.87 1.65
CA GLN A 111 14.50 15.29 1.39
C GLN A 111 13.93 15.55 0.00
N VAL A 112 14.36 14.78 -1.00
CA VAL A 112 13.82 14.85 -2.36
C VAL A 112 12.37 14.39 -2.37
N ILE A 113 12.02 13.28 -1.71
CA ILE A 113 10.64 12.79 -1.58
C ILE A 113 9.72 13.89 -0.98
N LEU A 114 10.14 14.51 0.12
CA LEU A 114 9.38 15.59 0.76
C LEU A 114 9.12 16.77 -0.19
N ARG A 115 10.13 17.18 -0.96
CA ARG A 115 9.98 18.26 -1.96
C ARG A 115 9.08 17.84 -3.12
N THR A 116 9.22 16.60 -3.60
CA THR A 116 8.36 16.03 -4.65
C THR A 116 6.90 16.01 -4.21
N PHE A 117 6.63 15.78 -2.92
CA PHE A 117 5.28 15.77 -2.38
C PHE A 117 4.79 17.14 -1.93
N VAL A 118 5.59 18.20 -2.11
CA VAL A 118 5.26 19.55 -1.62
C VAL A 118 4.93 19.54 -0.11
N PHE A 119 5.59 18.65 0.63
CA PHE A 119 5.35 18.39 2.06
C PHE A 119 3.92 17.90 2.41
N GLU A 120 3.10 17.56 1.41
CA GLU A 120 1.81 16.89 1.61
C GLU A 120 2.02 15.39 1.79
N VAL A 121 2.16 15.00 3.06
CA VAL A 121 2.41 13.62 3.50
C VAL A 121 1.16 12.94 4.09
N GLY A 122 0.04 13.65 4.23
CA GLY A 122 -1.20 13.04 4.71
C GLY A 122 -1.70 11.95 3.77
N THR A 123 -1.89 10.72 4.27
CA THR A 123 -2.40 9.59 3.49
C THR A 123 -3.60 8.97 4.19
N LEU A 124 -4.69 8.78 3.47
CA LEU A 124 -5.89 8.08 3.94
C LEU A 124 -5.83 6.60 3.56
N HIS A 125 -6.27 5.71 4.45
CA HIS A 125 -6.22 4.26 4.23
C HIS A 125 -7.58 3.59 4.51
N PRO A 126 -7.91 2.48 3.80
CA PRO A 126 -9.22 1.84 3.88
C PRO A 126 -9.43 1.04 5.16
N PHE A 127 -8.37 0.81 5.94
CA PHE A 127 -8.40 -0.06 7.14
C PHE A 127 -9.48 0.34 8.14
N ALA A 128 -9.60 1.63 8.47
CA ALA A 128 -10.59 2.11 9.43
C ALA A 128 -12.02 1.96 8.90
N SER A 129 -12.27 2.38 7.65
CA SER A 129 -13.58 2.24 7.00
C SER A 129 -14.00 0.79 6.87
N PHE A 130 -13.07 -0.09 6.45
CA PHE A 130 -13.29 -1.53 6.35
C PHE A 130 -13.72 -2.14 7.69
N LEU A 131 -13.00 -1.86 8.79
CA LEU A 131 -13.35 -2.37 10.10
C LEU A 131 -14.71 -1.86 10.59
N ASN A 132 -15.05 -0.61 10.30
CA ASN A 132 -16.37 -0.05 10.61
C ASN A 132 -17.48 -0.80 9.87
N TYR A 133 -17.29 -1.10 8.58
CA TYR A 133 -18.25 -1.86 7.77
C TYR A 133 -18.39 -3.31 8.24
N CYS A 134 -17.27 -3.97 8.55
CA CYS A 134 -17.29 -5.30 9.13
C CYS A 134 -18.10 -5.34 10.43
N LYS A 135 -17.91 -4.34 11.30
CA LYS A 135 -18.64 -4.23 12.57
C LYS A 135 -20.13 -3.95 12.37
N SER A 136 -20.50 -3.07 11.43
CA SER A 136 -21.90 -2.75 11.18
C SER A 136 -22.68 -3.92 10.58
N LEU A 137 -22.02 -4.76 9.78
CA LEU A 137 -22.63 -5.92 9.13
C LEU A 137 -22.56 -7.20 9.99
N GLY A 138 -21.79 -7.19 11.08
CA GLY A 138 -21.66 -8.34 11.97
C GLY A 138 -20.99 -9.55 11.33
N VAL A 139 -20.05 -9.34 10.40
CA VAL A 139 -19.35 -10.42 9.68
C VAL A 139 -18.41 -11.20 10.60
N ARG A 140 -18.13 -12.46 10.25
CA ARG A 140 -17.23 -13.32 11.04
C ARG A 140 -15.78 -12.86 10.95
N THR A 141 -14.99 -13.21 11.98
CA THR A 141 -13.56 -12.91 12.05
C THR A 141 -12.77 -13.46 10.85
N GLU A 142 -13.15 -14.63 10.32
CA GLU A 142 -12.52 -15.22 9.13
C GLU A 142 -12.66 -14.31 7.90
N THR A 143 -13.87 -13.77 7.68
CA THR A 143 -14.16 -12.82 6.61
C THR A 143 -13.37 -11.52 6.78
N VAL A 144 -13.25 -11.03 8.02
CA VAL A 144 -12.42 -9.85 8.33
C VAL A 144 -10.95 -10.11 7.97
N GLN A 145 -10.41 -11.27 8.31
CA GLN A 145 -9.01 -11.63 8.02
C GLN A 145 -8.73 -11.73 6.51
N VAL A 146 -9.65 -12.34 5.75
CA VAL A 146 -9.54 -12.43 4.28
C VAL A 146 -9.62 -11.05 3.66
N GLY A 147 -10.62 -10.24 4.03
CA GLY A 147 -10.78 -8.88 3.49
C GLY A 147 -9.60 -7.97 3.83
N TRP A 148 -9.06 -8.09 5.05
CA TRP A 148 -7.84 -7.38 5.45
C TRP A 148 -6.65 -7.76 4.57
N SER A 149 -6.47 -9.05 4.28
CA SER A 149 -5.40 -9.54 3.40
C SER A 149 -5.54 -9.00 1.98
N ILE A 150 -6.76 -8.96 1.43
CA ILE A 150 -7.05 -8.38 0.11
C ILE A 150 -6.66 -6.90 0.07
N ILE A 151 -6.97 -6.13 1.13
CA ILE A 151 -6.57 -4.73 1.22
C ILE A 151 -5.04 -4.59 1.22
N VAL A 152 -4.33 -5.39 2.02
CA VAL A 152 -2.86 -5.35 2.07
C VAL A 152 -2.26 -5.69 0.71
N ASP A 153 -2.76 -6.74 0.06
CA ASP A 153 -2.33 -7.13 -1.28
C ASP A 153 -2.56 -6.01 -2.30
N SER A 154 -3.67 -5.28 -2.21
CA SER A 154 -3.95 -4.14 -3.10
C SER A 154 -2.86 -3.05 -3.09
N TYR A 155 -2.10 -2.90 -1.99
CA TYR A 155 -0.94 -2.02 -1.94
C TYR A 155 0.26 -2.63 -2.66
N VAL A 156 0.54 -3.92 -2.46
CA VAL A 156 1.70 -4.61 -3.04
C VAL A 156 1.60 -4.72 -4.57
N PHE A 157 0.39 -4.92 -5.09
CA PHE A 157 0.11 -4.93 -6.52
C PHE A 157 -0.09 -3.51 -7.10
N GLY A 158 -0.10 -2.47 -6.26
CA GLY A 158 -0.32 -1.10 -6.71
C GLY A 158 -1.74 -0.81 -7.23
N VAL A 159 -2.71 -1.71 -7.01
CA VAL A 159 -4.11 -1.54 -7.40
C VAL A 159 -4.75 -0.38 -6.63
N ARG A 160 -4.44 -0.25 -5.32
CA ARG A 160 -5.00 0.78 -4.43
C ARG A 160 -4.87 2.20 -4.98
N LYS A 161 -3.81 2.52 -5.74
CA LYS A 161 -3.56 3.88 -6.25
C LYS A 161 -4.63 4.37 -7.22
N ASN A 162 -5.37 3.45 -7.84
CA ASN A 162 -6.32 3.74 -8.91
C ASN A 162 -7.76 3.98 -8.41
N TYR A 163 -8.04 3.69 -7.14
CA TYR A 163 -9.39 3.66 -6.58
C TYR A 163 -9.49 4.46 -5.29
N SER A 164 -10.71 4.89 -4.96
CA SER A 164 -11.00 5.56 -3.70
C SER A 164 -10.80 4.62 -2.50
N VAL A 165 -10.52 5.22 -1.34
CA VAL A 165 -10.36 4.49 -0.06
C VAL A 165 -11.64 3.74 0.32
N VAL A 166 -12.81 4.31 -0.01
CA VAL A 166 -14.11 3.69 0.30
C VAL A 166 -14.35 2.50 -0.62
N SER A 167 -14.12 2.66 -1.91
CA SER A 167 -14.34 1.61 -2.91
C SER A 167 -13.46 0.38 -2.65
N VAL A 168 -12.19 0.58 -2.30
CA VAL A 168 -11.29 -0.54 -1.92
C VAL A 168 -11.80 -1.27 -0.67
N ALA A 169 -12.29 -0.55 0.34
CA ALA A 169 -12.81 -1.16 1.56
C ALA A 169 -14.06 -2.01 1.29
N ILE A 170 -15.01 -1.47 0.51
CA ILE A 170 -16.25 -2.15 0.14
C ILE A 170 -15.96 -3.35 -0.76
N ALA A 171 -15.12 -3.17 -1.79
CA ALA A 171 -14.76 -4.23 -2.73
C ALA A 171 -14.05 -5.39 -2.01
N ALA A 172 -13.10 -5.10 -1.13
CA ALA A 172 -12.41 -6.13 -0.35
C ALA A 172 -13.36 -6.90 0.58
N LEU A 173 -14.30 -6.21 1.22
CA LEU A 173 -15.32 -6.84 2.06
C LEU A 173 -16.28 -7.71 1.25
N TYR A 174 -16.75 -7.21 0.10
CA TYR A 174 -17.62 -7.93 -0.81
C TYR A 174 -16.95 -9.23 -1.31
N LEU A 175 -15.70 -9.15 -1.74
CA LEU A 175 -14.93 -10.31 -2.18
C LEU A 175 -14.72 -11.30 -1.02
N ALA A 176 -14.34 -10.82 0.16
CA ALA A 176 -14.11 -11.67 1.32
C ALA A 176 -15.36 -12.46 1.73
N ILE A 177 -16.54 -11.83 1.75
CA ILE A 177 -17.82 -12.49 2.07
C ILE A 177 -18.08 -13.64 1.09
N ARG A 178 -17.84 -13.42 -0.22
CA ARG A 178 -18.04 -14.43 -1.26
C ARG A 178 -17.01 -15.55 -1.21
N MET A 179 -15.74 -15.22 -0.97
CA MET A 179 -14.66 -16.21 -0.89
C MET A 179 -14.83 -17.16 0.32
N VAL A 180 -15.29 -16.62 1.46
CA VAL A 180 -15.51 -17.40 2.68
C VAL A 180 -16.88 -18.10 2.70
N ASN A 181 -17.78 -17.72 1.78
CA ASN A 181 -19.19 -18.14 1.78
C ASN A 181 -19.83 -17.92 3.16
N ASP A 182 -19.72 -16.68 3.66
CA ASP A 182 -20.17 -16.31 5.01
C ASP A 182 -21.70 -16.44 5.11
N PRO A 183 -22.23 -17.26 6.05
CA PRO A 183 -23.67 -17.44 6.26
C PRO A 183 -24.31 -16.27 7.03
N SER A 184 -23.54 -15.24 7.40
CA SER A 184 -24.05 -14.05 8.07
C SER A 184 -25.16 -13.39 7.22
N PRO A 185 -26.24 -12.88 7.84
CA PRO A 185 -27.38 -12.29 7.13
C PRO A 185 -27.04 -10.87 6.64
N VAL A 186 -26.13 -10.79 5.67
CA VAL A 186 -25.75 -9.54 5.03
C VAL A 186 -26.86 -9.14 4.04
N PRO A 187 -27.43 -7.92 4.11
CA PRO A 187 -28.45 -7.47 3.16
C PRO A 187 -27.95 -7.54 1.71
N GLU A 188 -28.79 -7.94 0.74
CA GLU A 188 -28.37 -8.16 -0.66
C GLU A 188 -27.74 -6.94 -1.36
N ALA A 189 -27.96 -5.72 -0.86
CA ALA A 189 -27.43 -4.49 -1.45
C ALA A 189 -26.81 -3.56 -0.39
N TRP A 190 -26.16 -4.11 0.63
CA TRP A 190 -25.59 -3.36 1.76
C TRP A 190 -24.63 -2.23 1.33
N TRP A 191 -23.97 -2.37 0.17
CA TRP A 191 -23.05 -1.36 -0.37
C TRP A 191 -23.75 -0.11 -0.91
N THR A 192 -25.03 -0.18 -1.27
CA THR A 192 -25.79 0.97 -1.82
C THR A 192 -26.02 2.09 -0.81
N HIS A 193 -25.95 1.79 0.49
CA HIS A 193 -26.06 2.76 1.56
C HIS A 193 -24.74 3.49 1.86
N LEU A 194 -23.65 3.14 1.18
CA LEU A 194 -22.29 3.59 1.48
C LEU A 194 -21.77 4.65 0.50
N ASP A 195 -22.65 5.29 -0.28
CA ASP A 195 -22.36 6.45 -1.15
C ASP A 195 -21.13 6.25 -2.08
N ASP A 196 -21.11 5.14 -2.84
CA ASP A 196 -20.03 4.86 -3.79
C ASP A 196 -20.53 4.80 -5.23
N ASP A 197 -19.68 5.25 -6.17
CA ASP A 197 -19.91 5.12 -7.60
C ASP A 197 -19.90 3.63 -7.96
N THR A 198 -21.07 3.11 -8.38
CA THR A 198 -21.25 1.69 -8.62
C THR A 198 -20.33 1.19 -9.74
N ASP A 199 -19.99 2.03 -10.71
CA ASP A 199 -19.08 1.68 -11.81
C ASP A 199 -17.63 1.56 -11.33
N GLU A 200 -17.18 2.47 -10.45
CA GLU A 200 -15.86 2.40 -9.81
C GLU A 200 -15.73 1.15 -8.93
N LEU A 201 -16.77 0.84 -8.14
CA LEU A 201 -16.79 -0.32 -7.27
C LEU A 201 -16.66 -1.63 -8.04
N VAL A 202 -17.40 -1.78 -9.15
CA VAL A 202 -17.33 -2.97 -10.01
C VAL A 202 -15.93 -3.09 -10.63
N ALA A 203 -15.37 -2.00 -11.14
CA ALA A 203 -14.01 -1.98 -11.65
C ALA A 203 -12.96 -2.35 -10.58
N CYS A 204 -13.15 -1.86 -9.35
CA CYS A 204 -12.28 -2.18 -8.21
C CYS A 204 -12.35 -3.67 -7.85
N CYS A 205 -13.55 -4.25 -7.79
CA CYS A 205 -13.73 -5.68 -7.56
C CYS A 205 -12.98 -6.53 -8.59
N HIS A 206 -13.10 -6.19 -9.89
CA HIS A 206 -12.39 -6.88 -10.95
C HIS A 206 -10.87 -6.74 -10.83
N ALA A 207 -10.37 -5.54 -10.53
CA ALA A 207 -8.95 -5.32 -10.34
C ALA A 207 -8.39 -6.09 -9.12
N LEU A 208 -9.12 -6.13 -8.01
CA LEU A 208 -8.71 -6.90 -6.83
C LEU A 208 -8.74 -8.40 -7.10
N LEU A 209 -9.73 -8.90 -7.84
CA LEU A 209 -9.81 -10.33 -8.20
C LEU A 209 -8.66 -10.73 -9.11
N SER A 210 -8.29 -9.88 -10.07
CA SER A 210 -7.17 -10.12 -11.00
C SER A 210 -5.80 -10.29 -10.33
N MET A 211 -5.67 -9.94 -9.03
CA MET A 211 -4.45 -10.21 -8.26
C MET A 211 -4.25 -11.70 -7.95
N TYR A 212 -5.32 -12.49 -8.04
CA TYR A 212 -5.36 -13.90 -7.65
C TYR A 212 -5.65 -14.86 -8.81
N ASP A 213 -5.86 -14.34 -10.02
CA ASP A 213 -5.95 -15.11 -11.27
C ASP A 213 -4.54 -15.53 -11.75
#